data_AF-A0A6P0KZZ8-F1
#
_entry.id   AF-A0A6P0KZZ8-F1
#
_cell.length_a   1.000
_cell.length_b   1.000
_cell.length_c   1.000
_cell.angle_alpha   90.00
_cell.angle_beta   90.00
_cell.angle_gamma   90.00
#
_symmetry.space_group_name_H-M   'P 1'
#
loop_
_entity.id
_entity.type
_entity.pdbx_description
1 polymer ?
#
loop_
_entity_poly.entity_id
_entity_poly.type
_entity_poly.pdbx_seq_one_letter_code
_entity_poly.pdbx_strand_id
1 'polypeptide(L)'
;MPYHTLVLSQYRAALQSLATDSPLTDQQALEILCARDALNNALTQEPFIPAELLECIHELDAQLQQQGQRIDQALELSTYRHSLPAKPKGWWWYLDQQRPPHPLDRYDWVFKGLTFGSWSVSLALLVNIASRFLSGGLDVVGTSAIIVPTLITLLKAKSDLTEEDQKDNDFSEALKKGFEELLISWKVPKFLHAETKFLSTIALLLGLLGFWYSLPRISGIYDRRGFDHYKAGELSSAEANYQRAIALDPDNANAHYKLAVVYEDWLQLKKSKQEYQLAVSGKIPRAYNNLARLYILEKDYPKAANLLVEGLKLTTKQSVYPQDKYNLYKNLGWVRFKQNRDYEAKIALDKAINIAKDPDVAKYLPNRASASCILAQVLERQEKPEAPNKSLKQWEHCRNLIIGNPRISKPNKLLDLTNDLGIGNPWIPEEDTWLHLANQRIQKAQQQKQRP
;
A
#
# COMPACT_ATOMS: atom_id res chain seq x y z
N MET A 1 -76.52 14.55 12.71
CA MET A 1 -76.03 13.30 12.07
C MET A 1 -75.34 12.46 13.11
N PRO A 2 -75.49 11.13 13.11
CA PRO A 2 -74.74 10.25 14.00
C PRO A 2 -73.23 10.44 13.82
N TYR A 3 -72.46 10.34 14.91
CA TYR A 3 -71.01 10.55 14.88
C TYR A 3 -70.30 9.57 13.92
N HIS A 4 -70.72 8.29 13.92
CA HIS A 4 -70.19 7.27 13.00
C HIS A 4 -70.41 7.62 11.51
N THR A 5 -71.50 8.31 11.16
CA THR A 5 -71.77 8.75 9.77
C THR A 5 -70.78 9.84 9.34
N LEU A 6 -70.40 10.74 10.25
CA LEU A 6 -69.43 11.79 10.00
C LEU A 6 -68.03 11.18 9.74
N VAL A 7 -67.54 10.32 10.63
CA VAL A 7 -66.21 9.70 10.46
C VAL A 7 -66.16 8.72 9.28
N LEU A 8 -67.27 8.05 8.95
CA LEU A 8 -67.37 7.25 7.72
C LEU A 8 -67.21 8.12 6.46
N SER A 9 -67.83 9.31 6.44
CA SER A 9 -67.69 10.24 5.32
C SER A 9 -66.26 10.77 5.18
N GLN A 10 -65.56 10.97 6.30
CA GLN A 10 -64.15 11.37 6.32
C GLN A 10 -63.24 10.25 5.81
N TYR A 11 -63.46 9.01 6.25
CA TYR A 11 -62.69 7.86 5.75
C TYR A 11 -62.90 7.65 4.24
N ARG A 12 -64.14 7.77 3.78
CA ARG A 12 -64.46 7.72 2.34
C ARG A 12 -63.78 8.85 1.58
N ALA A 13 -63.84 10.08 2.08
CA ALA A 13 -63.21 11.24 1.43
C ALA A 13 -61.68 11.10 1.36
N ALA A 14 -61.05 10.58 2.42
CA ALA A 14 -59.61 10.35 2.46
C ALA A 14 -59.14 9.29 1.45
N LEU A 15 -59.96 8.26 1.18
CA LEU A 15 -59.67 7.26 0.15
C LEU A 15 -59.95 7.78 -1.26
N GLN A 16 -61.01 8.57 -1.45
CA GLN A 16 -61.40 9.13 -2.75
C GLN A 16 -60.52 10.28 -3.23
N SER A 17 -59.86 11.00 -2.31
CA SER A 17 -58.95 12.10 -2.64
C SER A 17 -57.61 11.63 -3.23
N LEU A 18 -57.39 10.31 -3.29
CA LEU A 18 -56.17 9.71 -3.81
C LEU A 18 -56.21 9.62 -5.34
N ALA A 19 -55.38 10.44 -6.00
CA ALA A 19 -55.07 10.24 -7.41
C ALA A 19 -54.41 8.87 -7.61
N THR A 20 -54.82 8.11 -8.63
CA THR A 20 -54.38 6.71 -8.85
C THR A 20 -52.90 6.58 -9.22
N ASP A 21 -52.26 7.63 -9.75
CA ASP A 21 -50.93 7.55 -10.39
C ASP A 21 -49.79 8.37 -9.73
N SER A 22 -50.05 9.12 -8.65
CA SER A 22 -49.02 9.93 -7.97
C SER A 22 -48.49 9.25 -6.68
N PRO A 23 -47.21 9.41 -6.31
CA PRO A 23 -46.73 8.95 -5.01
C PRO A 23 -47.50 9.64 -3.88
N LEU A 24 -47.92 8.86 -2.88
CA LEU A 24 -48.59 9.34 -1.67
C LEU A 24 -47.62 10.16 -0.82
N THR A 25 -48.06 11.26 -0.23
CA THR A 25 -47.29 11.95 0.82
C THR A 25 -47.54 11.32 2.19
N ASP A 26 -46.59 11.47 3.11
CA ASP A 26 -46.68 10.99 4.49
C ASP A 26 -47.97 11.49 5.17
N GLN A 27 -48.32 12.76 4.94
CA GLN A 27 -49.52 13.37 5.48
C GLN A 27 -50.80 12.69 4.95
N GLN A 28 -50.89 12.44 3.64
CA GLN A 28 -52.05 11.78 3.04
C GLN A 28 -52.21 10.34 3.56
N ALA A 29 -51.09 9.61 3.67
CA ALA A 29 -51.08 8.27 4.23
C ALA A 29 -51.56 8.24 5.69
N LEU A 30 -51.09 9.18 6.52
CA LEU A 30 -51.53 9.32 7.91
C LEU A 30 -53.00 9.72 8.03
N GLU A 31 -53.49 10.64 7.19
CA GLU A 31 -54.89 11.07 7.18
C GLU A 31 -55.85 9.90 6.96
N ILE A 32 -55.53 8.99 6.04
CA ILE A 32 -56.33 7.78 5.79
C ILE A 32 -56.34 6.84 6.99
N LEU A 33 -55.16 6.57 7.57
CA LEU A 33 -55.02 5.64 8.69
C LEU A 33 -55.72 6.16 9.95
N CYS A 34 -55.56 7.45 10.23
CA CYS A 34 -56.25 8.14 11.33
C CYS A 34 -57.77 8.18 11.11
N ALA A 35 -58.24 8.42 9.88
CA ALA A 35 -59.67 8.40 9.58
C ALA A 35 -60.28 7.00 9.80
N ARG A 36 -59.55 5.94 9.42
CA ARG A 36 -59.98 4.55 9.68
C ARG A 36 -60.00 4.20 11.16
N ASP A 37 -59.01 4.70 11.91
CA ASP A 37 -58.92 4.53 13.35
C ASP A 37 -60.07 5.23 14.09
N ALA A 38 -60.37 6.49 13.70
CA ALA A 38 -61.50 7.24 14.21
C ALA A 38 -62.85 6.54 13.95
N LEU A 39 -63.02 5.98 12.73
CA LEU A 39 -64.20 5.17 12.40
C LEU A 39 -64.29 3.91 13.28
N ASN A 40 -63.18 3.21 13.51
CA ASN A 40 -63.16 2.05 14.40
C ASN A 40 -63.59 2.44 15.83
N ASN A 41 -63.04 3.52 16.36
CA ASN A 41 -63.38 4.00 17.70
C ASN A 41 -64.85 4.38 17.80
N ALA A 42 -65.42 5.04 16.77
CA ALA A 42 -66.85 5.35 16.73
C ALA A 42 -67.72 4.08 16.74
N LEU A 43 -67.37 3.07 15.95
CA LEU A 43 -68.13 1.81 15.89
C LEU A 43 -68.08 1.02 17.20
N THR A 44 -66.99 1.07 17.95
CA THR A 44 -66.90 0.39 19.26
C THR A 44 -67.84 0.97 20.32
N GLN A 45 -68.35 2.19 20.13
CA GLN A 45 -69.29 2.84 21.04
C GLN A 45 -70.75 2.64 20.64
N GLU A 46 -71.01 2.09 19.45
CA GLU A 46 -72.37 1.87 18.95
C GLU A 46 -72.94 0.54 19.48
N PRO A 47 -74.15 0.54 20.07
CA PRO A 47 -74.77 -0.66 20.62
C PRO A 47 -75.24 -1.65 19.54
N PHE A 48 -75.49 -1.15 18.32
CA PHE A 48 -75.91 -1.95 17.17
C PHE A 48 -75.36 -1.36 15.88
N ILE A 49 -74.80 -2.22 15.02
CA ILE A 49 -74.21 -1.82 13.74
C ILE A 49 -75.09 -2.38 12.61
N PRO A 50 -75.74 -1.53 11.79
CA PRO A 50 -76.53 -1.98 10.64
C PRO A 50 -75.69 -2.72 9.59
N ALA A 51 -76.29 -3.69 8.91
CA ALA A 51 -75.62 -4.47 7.86
C ALA A 51 -75.13 -3.60 6.69
N GLU A 52 -75.91 -2.60 6.29
CA GLU A 52 -75.58 -1.63 5.23
C GLU A 52 -74.31 -0.83 5.55
N LEU A 53 -74.12 -0.49 6.83
CA LEU A 53 -72.93 0.20 7.31
C LEU A 53 -71.70 -0.72 7.25
N LEU A 54 -71.85 -1.99 7.63
CA LEU A 54 -70.77 -2.99 7.54
C LEU A 54 -70.36 -3.26 6.09
N GLU A 55 -71.31 -3.34 5.17
CA GLU A 55 -71.04 -3.52 3.74
C GLU A 55 -70.24 -2.34 3.16
N CYS A 56 -70.62 -1.12 3.52
CA CYS A 56 -69.87 0.08 3.13
C CYS A 56 -68.44 0.10 3.71
N ILE A 57 -68.26 -0.31 4.97
CA ILE A 57 -66.93 -0.39 5.59
C ILE A 57 -66.09 -1.44 4.88
N HIS A 58 -66.68 -2.59 4.56
CA HIS A 58 -66.00 -3.67 3.85
C HIS A 58 -65.47 -3.21 2.48
N GLU A 59 -66.27 -2.46 1.72
CA GLU A 59 -65.84 -1.92 0.41
C GLU A 59 -64.68 -0.92 0.55
N LEU A 60 -64.77 0.00 1.51
CA LEU A 60 -63.70 0.98 1.76
C LEU A 60 -62.41 0.31 2.28
N ASP A 61 -62.55 -0.71 3.14
CA ASP A 61 -61.42 -1.48 3.64
C ASP A 61 -60.73 -2.28 2.53
N ALA A 62 -61.47 -2.79 1.56
CA ALA A 62 -60.90 -3.41 0.36
C ALA A 62 -60.11 -2.39 -0.48
N GLN A 63 -60.60 -1.16 -0.62
CA GLN A 63 -59.86 -0.08 -1.29
C GLN A 63 -58.58 0.29 -0.52
N LEU A 64 -58.65 0.38 0.81
CA LEU A 64 -57.47 0.64 1.65
C LEU A 64 -56.40 -0.46 1.48
N GLN A 65 -56.81 -1.72 1.45
CA GLN A 65 -55.88 -2.85 1.20
C GLN A 65 -55.19 -2.73 -0.16
N GLN A 66 -55.91 -2.32 -1.21
CA GLN A 66 -55.31 -2.07 -2.53
C GLN A 66 -54.27 -0.94 -2.50
N GLN A 67 -54.45 0.08 -1.64
CA GLN A 67 -53.50 1.17 -1.48
C GLN A 67 -52.32 0.84 -0.55
N GLY A 68 -52.31 -0.34 0.08
CA GLY A 68 -51.32 -0.73 1.09
C GLY A 68 -49.87 -0.61 0.61
N GLN A 69 -49.58 -0.84 -0.67
CA GLN A 69 -48.23 -0.64 -1.24
C GLN A 69 -47.80 0.81 -1.28
N ARG A 70 -48.69 1.69 -1.70
CA ARG A 70 -48.38 3.12 -1.80
C ARG A 70 -48.29 3.75 -0.41
N ILE A 71 -49.09 3.28 0.56
CA ILE A 71 -49.02 3.70 1.97
C ILE A 71 -47.70 3.26 2.62
N ASP A 72 -47.29 2.00 2.46
CA ASP A 72 -45.98 1.51 2.96
C ASP A 72 -44.80 2.24 2.29
N GLN A 73 -44.90 2.58 1.01
CA GLN A 73 -43.86 3.37 0.33
C GLN A 73 -43.77 4.81 0.81
N ALA A 74 -44.91 5.43 1.16
CA ALA A 74 -44.96 6.80 1.66
C ALA A 74 -44.61 6.92 3.14
N LEU A 75 -45.01 5.94 3.96
CA LEU A 75 -44.95 6.02 5.42
C LEU A 75 -44.27 4.80 6.02
N GLU A 76 -43.23 5.03 6.83
CA GLU A 76 -42.61 3.96 7.62
C GLU A 76 -43.51 3.58 8.83
N LEU A 77 -44.50 2.71 8.58
CA LEU A 77 -45.52 2.30 9.55
C LEU A 77 -44.93 1.77 10.86
N SER A 78 -43.77 1.11 10.83
CA SER A 78 -43.06 0.67 12.05
C SER A 78 -42.72 1.82 12.99
N THR A 79 -42.23 2.94 12.46
CA THR A 79 -41.81 4.10 13.26
C THR A 79 -43.03 4.75 13.92
N TYR A 80 -44.10 4.98 13.16
CA TYR A 80 -45.32 5.59 13.67
C TYR A 80 -46.05 4.73 14.71
N ARG A 81 -46.03 3.39 14.59
CA ARG A 81 -46.60 2.49 15.61
C ARG A 81 -45.99 2.69 17.01
N HIS A 82 -44.73 3.12 17.11
CA HIS A 82 -44.07 3.38 18.39
C HIS A 82 -44.41 4.76 18.97
N SER A 83 -44.81 5.72 18.11
CA SER A 83 -45.17 7.07 18.52
C SER A 83 -46.63 7.21 18.97
N LEU A 84 -47.47 6.18 18.75
CA LEU A 84 -48.86 6.19 19.18
C LEU A 84 -48.98 5.96 20.70
N PRO A 85 -49.92 6.62 21.40
CA PRO A 85 -50.09 6.51 22.86
C PRO A 85 -50.34 5.09 23.37
N ALA A 86 -50.92 4.25 22.51
CA ALA A 86 -51.11 2.83 22.76
C ALA A 86 -50.81 2.05 21.47
N LYS A 87 -50.39 0.79 21.62
CA LYS A 87 -50.16 -0.09 20.47
C LYS A 87 -51.47 -0.22 19.67
N PRO A 88 -51.49 0.17 18.39
CA PRO A 88 -52.71 0.10 17.60
C PRO A 88 -53.13 -1.36 17.42
N LYS A 89 -54.42 -1.65 17.55
CA LYS A 89 -54.98 -3.01 17.35
C LYS A 89 -55.54 -3.21 15.93
N GLY A 90 -55.78 -2.13 15.20
CA GLY A 90 -56.36 -2.16 13.86
C GLY A 90 -55.38 -2.72 12.83
N TRP A 91 -55.87 -3.64 11.99
CA TRP A 91 -55.06 -4.28 10.95
C TRP A 91 -54.47 -3.28 9.93
N TRP A 92 -55.11 -2.11 9.76
CA TRP A 92 -54.65 -1.05 8.85
C TRP A 92 -53.31 -0.41 9.28
N TRP A 93 -52.93 -0.52 10.56
CA TRP A 93 -51.59 -0.12 11.03
C TRP A 93 -50.52 -1.18 10.76
N TYR A 94 -50.90 -2.33 10.19
CA TYR A 94 -50.04 -3.48 9.88
C TYR A 94 -50.05 -3.84 8.40
N LEU A 95 -50.42 -2.89 7.52
CA LEU A 95 -50.42 -3.07 6.06
C LEU A 95 -49.06 -3.50 5.48
N ASP A 96 -47.96 -3.14 6.15
CA ASP A 96 -46.59 -3.58 5.85
C ASP A 96 -46.35 -5.07 6.11
N GLN A 97 -47.07 -5.67 7.07
CA GLN A 97 -46.91 -7.07 7.47
C GLN A 97 -47.83 -8.04 6.72
N GLN A 98 -48.80 -7.52 5.96
CA GLN A 98 -49.80 -8.33 5.26
C GLN A 98 -49.33 -8.87 3.90
N ARG A 99 -48.13 -8.50 3.43
CA ARG A 99 -47.56 -9.09 2.20
C ARG A 99 -46.76 -10.35 2.51
N PRO A 100 -46.87 -11.40 1.68
CA PRO A 100 -45.85 -12.44 1.68
C PRO A 100 -44.50 -11.78 1.31
N PRO A 101 -43.42 -12.03 2.05
CA PRO A 101 -42.11 -11.48 1.73
C PRO A 101 -41.72 -11.89 0.30
N HIS A 102 -41.05 -11.01 -0.43
CA HIS A 102 -40.50 -11.38 -1.73
C HIS A 102 -39.53 -12.56 -1.50
N PRO A 103 -39.47 -13.57 -2.39
CA PRO A 103 -38.62 -14.75 -2.18
C PRO A 103 -37.13 -14.43 -2.04
N LEU A 104 -36.69 -13.23 -2.41
CA LEU A 104 -35.31 -12.75 -2.20
C LEU A 104 -35.09 -12.14 -0.80
N ASP A 105 -36.13 -11.62 -0.13
CA ASP A 105 -36.03 -10.99 1.20
C ASP A 105 -35.53 -11.99 2.27
N ARG A 106 -35.71 -13.30 2.04
CA ARG A 106 -35.12 -14.36 2.88
C ARG A 106 -33.59 -14.32 2.94
N TYR A 107 -32.94 -13.65 2.00
CA TYR A 107 -31.50 -13.49 1.89
C TYR A 107 -31.00 -12.10 2.33
N ASP A 108 -31.90 -11.18 2.70
CA ASP A 108 -31.52 -9.84 3.16
C ASP A 108 -30.51 -9.86 4.29
N TRP A 109 -30.68 -10.79 5.24
CA TRP A 109 -29.76 -10.92 6.37
C TRP A 109 -28.33 -11.27 5.90
N VAL A 110 -28.21 -12.05 4.81
CA VAL A 110 -26.92 -12.38 4.19
C VAL A 110 -26.32 -11.13 3.57
N PHE A 111 -27.08 -10.39 2.74
CA PHE A 111 -26.58 -9.17 2.10
C PHE A 111 -26.22 -8.08 3.11
N LYS A 112 -27.00 -7.92 4.19
CA LYS A 112 -26.69 -7.00 5.30
C LYS A 112 -25.38 -7.41 5.99
N GLY A 113 -25.18 -8.70 6.27
CA GLY A 113 -23.93 -9.23 6.82
C GLY A 113 -22.73 -9.02 5.89
N LEU A 114 -22.89 -9.32 4.60
CA LEU A 114 -21.84 -9.13 3.59
C LEU A 114 -21.49 -7.66 3.38
N THR A 115 -22.48 -6.76 3.40
CA THR A 115 -22.28 -5.31 3.32
C THR A 115 -21.42 -4.83 4.49
N PHE A 116 -21.71 -5.30 5.71
CA PHE A 116 -20.92 -4.95 6.90
C PHE A 116 -19.48 -5.47 6.79
N GLY A 117 -19.30 -6.72 6.34
CA GLY A 117 -17.97 -7.28 6.09
C GLY A 117 -17.19 -6.48 5.04
N SER A 118 -17.83 -6.16 3.91
CA SER A 118 -17.25 -5.38 2.81
C SER A 118 -16.85 -3.97 3.24
N TRP A 119 -17.70 -3.29 4.02
CA TRP A 119 -17.35 -2.01 4.66
C TRP A 119 -16.14 -2.13 5.57
N SER A 120 -16.11 -3.14 6.44
CA SER A 120 -15.01 -3.33 7.39
C SER A 120 -13.68 -3.50 6.65
N VAL A 121 -13.66 -4.31 5.59
CA VAL A 121 -12.48 -4.52 4.73
C VAL A 121 -12.11 -3.22 4.00
N SER A 122 -13.08 -2.52 3.44
CA SER A 122 -12.85 -1.25 2.73
C SER A 122 -12.26 -0.18 3.64
N LEU A 123 -12.77 -0.05 4.87
CA LEU A 123 -12.25 0.88 5.86
C LEU A 123 -10.82 0.52 6.27
N ALA A 124 -10.54 -0.76 6.52
CA ALA A 124 -9.19 -1.23 6.83
C ALA A 124 -8.21 -0.94 5.69
N LEU A 125 -8.63 -1.16 4.44
CA LEU A 125 -7.82 -0.88 3.25
C LEU A 125 -7.59 0.62 3.06
N LEU A 126 -8.63 1.45 3.24
CA LEU A 126 -8.54 2.90 3.18
C LEU A 126 -7.55 3.44 4.21
N VAL A 127 -7.64 2.95 5.46
CA VAL A 127 -6.69 3.27 6.54
C VAL A 127 -5.27 2.88 6.15
N ASN A 128 -5.07 1.68 5.62
CA ASN A 128 -3.74 1.22 5.21
C ASN A 128 -3.17 2.09 4.09
N ILE A 129 -3.99 2.46 3.12
CA ILE A 129 -3.58 3.37 2.04
C ILE A 129 -3.23 4.74 2.64
N ALA A 130 -4.12 5.33 3.44
CA ALA A 130 -3.92 6.65 4.03
C ALA A 130 -2.66 6.71 4.89
N SER A 131 -2.37 5.67 5.68
CA SER A 131 -1.16 5.63 6.51
C SER A 131 0.11 5.67 5.66
N ARG A 132 0.14 5.01 4.49
CA ARG A 132 1.29 5.09 3.56
C ARG A 132 1.52 6.50 3.01
N PHE A 133 0.46 7.32 2.94
CA PHE A 133 0.56 8.71 2.53
C PHE A 133 0.92 9.66 3.67
N LEU A 134 0.60 9.32 4.92
CA LEU A 134 0.89 10.13 6.09
C LEU A 134 2.25 9.81 6.73
N SER A 135 2.76 8.59 6.59
CA SER A 135 4.02 8.11 7.19
C SER A 135 5.30 8.67 6.55
N GLY A 136 5.20 9.75 5.77
CA GLY A 136 6.34 10.42 5.12
C GLY A 136 7.17 11.32 6.06
N GLY A 137 6.91 11.29 7.37
CA GLY A 137 7.69 11.96 8.40
C GLY A 137 7.80 11.08 9.63
N LEU A 138 9.03 10.95 10.17
CA LEU A 138 9.44 10.21 11.37
C LEU A 138 8.28 9.90 12.35
N ASP A 139 7.78 8.67 12.32
CA ASP A 139 7.40 7.79 13.45
C ASP A 139 6.37 6.74 12.97
N VAL A 140 6.89 5.72 12.27
CA VAL A 140 6.09 4.65 11.64
C VAL A 140 5.38 3.78 12.67
N VAL A 141 5.88 3.71 13.91
CA VAL A 141 5.28 2.86 14.96
C VAL A 141 4.06 3.54 15.60
N GLY A 142 4.12 4.87 15.79
CA GLY A 142 3.05 5.63 16.43
C GLY A 142 1.76 5.72 15.60
N THR A 143 1.87 5.87 14.28
CA THR A 143 0.69 6.01 13.40
C THR A 143 -0.09 4.70 13.24
N SER A 144 0.60 3.56 13.10
CA SER A 144 -0.04 2.24 13.15
C SER A 144 -0.68 1.92 14.51
N ALA A 145 -0.08 2.40 15.60
CA ALA A 145 -0.58 2.18 16.97
C ALA A 145 -1.84 3.00 17.30
N ILE A 146 -2.14 4.07 16.55
CA ILE A 146 -3.35 4.89 16.78
C ILE A 146 -4.53 4.36 15.97
N ILE A 147 -4.30 3.92 14.72
CA ILE A 147 -5.40 3.59 13.82
C ILE A 147 -5.98 2.18 14.07
N VAL A 148 -5.13 1.21 14.46
CA VAL A 148 -5.59 -0.15 14.76
C VAL A 148 -6.54 -0.19 15.98
N PRO A 149 -6.25 0.50 17.09
CA PRO A 149 -7.21 0.62 18.19
C PRO A 149 -8.49 1.36 17.80
N THR A 150 -8.45 2.39 16.96
CA THR A 150 -9.69 3.06 16.51
C THR A 150 -10.58 2.14 15.68
N LEU A 151 -9.99 1.28 14.83
CA LEU A 151 -10.73 0.24 14.09
C LEU A 151 -11.32 -0.81 15.05
N ILE A 152 -10.56 -1.26 16.05
CA ILE A 152 -11.04 -2.21 17.05
C ILE A 152 -12.12 -1.57 17.92
N THR A 153 -12.03 -0.29 18.26
CA THR A 153 -13.05 0.44 19.00
C THR A 153 -14.31 0.63 18.17
N LEU A 154 -14.20 0.90 16.86
CA LEU A 154 -15.34 0.93 15.94
C LEU A 154 -16.01 -0.44 15.77
N LEU A 155 -15.23 -1.52 15.79
CA LEU A 155 -15.73 -2.89 15.71
C LEU A 155 -16.31 -3.38 17.06
N LYS A 156 -15.72 -2.99 18.20
CA LYS A 156 -16.20 -3.31 19.57
C LYS A 156 -17.40 -2.49 20.00
N ALA A 157 -17.50 -1.23 19.57
CA ALA A 157 -18.64 -0.36 19.85
C ALA A 157 -19.99 -0.91 19.33
N LYS A 158 -19.98 -2.04 18.61
CA LYS A 158 -21.19 -2.74 18.18
C LYS A 158 -21.25 -4.23 18.58
N SER A 159 -20.21 -4.82 19.18
CA SER A 159 -20.30 -6.19 19.71
C SER A 159 -20.95 -6.25 21.09
N ASP A 160 -21.08 -5.12 21.78
CA ASP A 160 -21.79 -4.99 23.07
C ASP A 160 -23.28 -4.58 22.85
N LEU A 161 -23.95 -5.21 21.88
CA LEU A 161 -25.40 -5.07 21.70
C LEU A 161 -26.14 -5.98 22.69
N THR A 162 -26.12 -5.58 23.96
CA THR A 162 -27.28 -5.73 24.85
C THR A 162 -27.65 -4.34 25.32
N GLU A 163 -28.80 -3.88 24.82
CA GLU A 163 -29.66 -2.79 25.33
C GLU A 163 -28.97 -1.69 26.16
N GLU A 164 -28.56 -0.58 25.54
CA GLU A 164 -28.79 0.76 26.12
C GLU A 164 -28.59 1.89 25.11
N ASP A 165 -29.29 2.99 25.41
CA ASP A 165 -29.78 4.03 24.51
C ASP A 165 -28.75 4.92 23.79
N GLN A 166 -28.99 5.07 22.49
CA GLN A 166 -29.16 6.36 21.81
C GLN A 166 -28.13 7.48 22.05
N LYS A 167 -27.01 7.38 21.32
CA LYS A 167 -26.35 8.54 20.71
C LYS A 167 -25.60 8.09 19.46
N ASP A 168 -26.37 7.64 18.47
CA ASP A 168 -25.82 7.31 17.15
C ASP A 168 -25.15 8.55 16.55
N ASN A 169 -23.93 8.38 16.02
CA ASN A 169 -23.14 9.46 15.45
C ASN A 169 -23.87 10.09 14.26
N ASP A 170 -24.20 11.38 14.36
CA ASP A 170 -24.93 12.22 13.38
C ASP A 170 -24.47 11.99 11.92
N PHE A 171 -23.18 11.76 11.71
CA PHE A 171 -22.61 11.48 10.38
C PHE A 171 -23.03 10.13 9.78
N SER A 172 -23.10 9.06 10.58
CA SER A 172 -23.50 7.72 10.13
C SER A 172 -24.98 7.71 9.74
N GLU A 173 -25.81 8.42 10.50
CA GLU A 173 -27.23 8.56 10.21
C GLU A 173 -27.46 9.42 8.96
N ALA A 174 -26.71 10.52 8.80
CA ALA A 174 -26.74 11.35 7.59
C ALA A 174 -26.35 10.56 6.33
N LEU A 175 -25.31 9.71 6.39
CA LEU A 175 -24.91 8.85 5.28
C LEU A 175 -25.96 7.78 4.94
N LYS A 176 -26.59 7.18 5.97
CA LYS A 176 -27.68 6.21 5.77
C LYS A 176 -28.87 6.87 5.07
N LYS A 177 -29.32 8.02 5.58
CA LYS A 177 -30.43 8.81 5.00
C LYS A 177 -30.12 9.24 3.57
N GLY A 178 -28.94 9.81 3.33
CA GLY A 178 -28.54 10.22 1.98
C GLY A 178 -28.46 9.07 0.98
N PHE A 179 -28.02 7.87 1.40
CA PHE A 179 -28.03 6.69 0.52
C PHE A 179 -29.46 6.19 0.25
N GLU A 180 -30.34 6.23 1.25
CA GLU A 180 -31.74 5.81 1.09
C GLU A 180 -32.52 6.77 0.17
N GLU A 181 -32.29 8.08 0.30
CA GLU A 181 -32.81 9.08 -0.64
C GLU A 181 -32.33 8.82 -2.08
N LEU A 182 -31.07 8.41 -2.26
CA LEU A 182 -30.53 8.03 -3.59
C LEU A 182 -31.21 6.78 -4.16
N LEU A 183 -31.44 5.74 -3.34
CA LEU A 183 -32.15 4.54 -3.79
C LEU A 183 -33.59 4.86 -4.23
N ILE A 184 -34.27 5.73 -3.47
CA ILE A 184 -35.62 6.20 -3.80
C ILE A 184 -35.60 7.04 -5.08
N SER A 185 -34.65 7.95 -5.22
CA SER A 185 -34.45 8.78 -6.42
C SER A 185 -34.20 7.95 -7.68
N TRP A 186 -33.41 6.87 -7.55
CA TRP A 186 -33.15 5.91 -8.63
C TRP A 186 -34.25 4.86 -8.82
N LYS A 187 -35.38 5.00 -8.11
CA LYS A 187 -36.55 4.10 -8.19
C LYS A 187 -36.20 2.64 -7.94
N VAL A 188 -35.21 2.38 -7.08
CA VAL A 188 -34.82 1.01 -6.71
C VAL A 188 -35.92 0.41 -5.82
N PRO A 189 -36.52 -0.74 -6.19
CA PRO A 189 -37.54 -1.39 -5.37
C PRO A 189 -37.02 -1.73 -3.96
N LYS A 190 -37.86 -1.56 -2.93
CA LYS A 190 -37.47 -1.81 -1.51
C LYS A 190 -36.84 -3.20 -1.31
N PHE A 191 -37.35 -4.22 -1.99
CA PHE A 191 -36.84 -5.60 -1.91
C PHE A 191 -35.41 -5.79 -2.50
N LEU A 192 -34.85 -4.80 -3.19
CA LEU A 192 -33.47 -4.82 -3.73
C LEU A 192 -32.52 -3.87 -2.98
N HIS A 193 -32.99 -3.22 -1.91
CA HIS A 193 -32.18 -2.22 -1.19
C HIS A 193 -30.96 -2.87 -0.54
N ALA A 194 -31.09 -4.08 -0.01
CA ALA A 194 -29.98 -4.80 0.63
C ALA A 194 -28.88 -5.17 -0.39
N GLU A 195 -29.27 -5.66 -1.56
CA GLU A 195 -28.40 -6.03 -2.67
C GLU A 195 -27.70 -4.81 -3.26
N THR A 196 -28.44 -3.71 -3.45
CA THR A 196 -27.89 -2.47 -4.01
C THR A 196 -26.89 -1.83 -3.05
N LYS A 197 -27.20 -1.83 -1.74
CA LYS A 197 -26.25 -1.44 -0.69
C LYS A 197 -25.00 -2.33 -0.73
N PHE A 198 -25.16 -3.64 -0.86
CA PHE A 198 -24.01 -4.54 -0.97
C PHE A 198 -23.15 -4.23 -2.21
N LEU A 199 -23.76 -4.09 -3.39
CA LEU A 199 -23.05 -3.83 -4.63
C LEU A 199 -22.26 -2.51 -4.61
N SER A 200 -22.80 -1.45 -4.01
CA SER A 200 -22.08 -0.17 -3.88
C SER A 200 -20.82 -0.32 -3.03
N THR A 201 -20.85 -1.18 -2.01
CA THR A 201 -19.69 -1.43 -1.14
C THR A 201 -18.64 -2.29 -1.79
N ILE A 202 -19.06 -3.24 -2.63
CA ILE A 202 -18.14 -3.99 -3.48
C ILE A 202 -17.49 -3.06 -4.51
N ALA A 203 -18.24 -2.13 -5.12
CA ALA A 203 -17.67 -1.16 -6.04
C ALA A 203 -16.62 -0.26 -5.35
N LEU A 204 -16.88 0.20 -4.14
CA LEU A 204 -15.91 0.93 -3.31
C LEU A 204 -14.66 0.07 -3.03
N LEU A 205 -14.85 -1.17 -2.58
CA LEU A 205 -13.75 -2.10 -2.30
C LEU A 205 -12.88 -2.33 -3.52
N LEU A 206 -13.48 -2.57 -4.69
CA LEU A 206 -12.77 -2.74 -5.96
C LEU A 206 -12.00 -1.49 -6.36
N GLY A 207 -12.58 -0.30 -6.15
CA GLY A 207 -11.88 0.98 -6.37
C GLY A 207 -10.66 1.12 -5.47
N LEU A 208 -10.79 0.81 -4.18
CA LEU A 208 -9.68 0.84 -3.22
C LEU A 208 -8.60 -0.20 -3.54
N LEU A 209 -8.99 -1.41 -3.94
CA LEU A 209 -8.05 -2.45 -4.37
C LEU A 209 -7.30 -2.05 -5.65
N GLY A 210 -8.01 -1.45 -6.61
CA GLY A 210 -7.41 -0.89 -7.82
C GLY A 210 -6.38 0.20 -7.50
N PHE A 211 -6.72 1.11 -6.57
CA PHE A 211 -5.78 2.12 -6.10
C PHE A 211 -4.59 1.50 -5.35
N TRP A 212 -4.82 0.53 -4.47
CA TRP A 212 -3.77 -0.19 -3.77
C TRP A 212 -2.80 -0.88 -4.72
N TYR A 213 -3.31 -1.54 -5.77
CA TYR A 213 -2.49 -2.15 -6.82
C TYR A 213 -1.68 -1.12 -7.63
N SER A 214 -2.10 0.15 -7.64
CA SER A 214 -1.36 1.24 -8.28
C SER A 214 -0.19 1.77 -7.43
N LEU A 215 -0.14 1.48 -6.12
CA LEU A 215 0.88 2.02 -5.20
C LEU A 215 2.32 1.73 -5.63
N PRO A 216 2.70 0.52 -6.11
CA PRO A 216 4.06 0.29 -6.62
C PRO A 216 4.44 1.17 -7.81
N ARG A 217 3.48 1.52 -8.68
CA ARG A 217 3.73 2.46 -9.79
C ARG A 217 4.00 3.87 -9.26
N ILE A 218 3.24 4.31 -8.26
CA ILE A 218 3.45 5.61 -7.60
C ILE A 218 4.80 5.61 -6.86
N SER A 219 5.14 4.51 -6.17
CA SER A 219 6.46 4.31 -5.55
C SER A 219 7.59 4.49 -6.57
N GLY A 220 7.46 3.90 -7.77
CA GLY A 220 8.41 4.07 -8.86
C GLY A 220 8.61 5.52 -9.33
N ILE A 221 7.59 6.38 -9.22
CA ILE A 221 7.71 7.82 -9.53
C ILE A 221 8.59 8.51 -8.49
N TYR A 222 8.36 8.25 -7.20
CA TYR A 222 9.18 8.80 -6.12
C TYR A 222 10.61 8.24 -6.16
N ASP A 223 10.80 6.96 -6.46
CA ASP A 223 12.12 6.36 -6.67
C ASP A 223 12.91 7.04 -7.81
N ARG A 224 12.22 7.42 -8.89
CA ARG A 224 12.84 8.18 -9.99
C ARG A 224 13.21 9.60 -9.57
N ARG A 225 12.30 10.31 -8.90
CA ARG A 225 12.56 11.66 -8.38
C ARG A 225 13.72 11.67 -7.39
N GLY A 226 13.76 10.70 -6.48
CA GLY A 226 14.87 10.54 -5.54
C GLY A 226 16.19 10.35 -6.26
N PHE A 227 16.21 9.58 -7.35
CA PHE A 227 17.39 9.42 -8.20
C PHE A 227 17.79 10.72 -8.92
N ASP A 228 16.83 11.50 -9.39
CA ASP A 228 17.11 12.80 -10.01
C ASP A 228 17.69 13.81 -9.01
N HIS A 229 17.14 13.90 -7.79
CA HIS A 229 17.70 14.71 -6.70
C HIS A 229 19.08 14.23 -6.25
N TYR A 230 19.27 12.91 -6.19
CA TYR A 230 20.56 12.32 -5.85
C TYR A 230 21.64 12.75 -6.85
N LYS A 231 21.37 12.65 -8.16
CA LYS A 231 22.26 13.17 -9.23
C LYS A 231 22.47 14.68 -9.19
N ALA A 232 21.57 15.44 -8.56
CA ALA A 232 21.75 16.87 -8.35
C ALA A 232 22.59 17.19 -7.09
N GLY A 233 22.95 16.18 -6.30
CA GLY A 233 23.65 16.34 -5.02
C GLY A 233 22.72 16.74 -3.87
N GLU A 234 21.40 16.75 -4.11
CA GLU A 234 20.38 17.13 -3.14
C GLU A 234 20.01 15.93 -2.26
N LEU A 235 20.95 15.48 -1.43
CA LEU A 235 20.85 14.22 -0.68
C LEU A 235 19.62 14.17 0.25
N SER A 236 19.23 15.28 0.88
CA SER A 236 18.04 15.34 1.74
C SER A 236 16.74 15.15 0.94
N SER A 237 16.66 15.76 -0.24
CA SER A 237 15.52 15.57 -1.15
C SER A 237 15.49 14.14 -1.69
N ALA A 238 16.66 13.54 -1.96
CA ALA A 238 16.76 12.15 -2.36
C ALA A 238 16.27 11.19 -1.27
N GLU A 239 16.73 11.37 -0.03
CA GLU A 239 16.27 10.60 1.14
C GLU A 239 14.75 10.64 1.26
N ALA A 240 14.15 11.85 1.29
CA ALA A 240 12.72 12.02 1.45
C ALA A 240 11.91 11.33 0.33
N ASN A 241 12.38 11.40 -0.92
CA ASN A 241 11.73 10.72 -2.04
C ASN A 241 11.88 9.19 -1.95
N TYR A 242 13.04 8.66 -1.56
CA TYR A 242 13.19 7.22 -1.38
C TYR A 242 12.37 6.68 -0.20
N GLN A 243 12.36 7.39 0.94
CA GLN A 243 11.48 7.05 2.07
C GLN A 243 10.01 7.08 1.65
N ARG A 244 9.62 8.01 0.78
CA ARG A 244 8.27 8.04 0.23
C ARG A 244 7.98 6.86 -0.69
N ALA A 245 8.93 6.48 -1.53
CA ALA A 245 8.82 5.29 -2.36
C ALA A 245 8.62 4.03 -1.50
N ILE A 246 9.40 3.88 -0.44
CA ILE A 246 9.33 2.76 0.52
C ILE A 246 8.00 2.78 1.30
N ALA A 247 7.51 3.95 1.71
CA ALA A 247 6.21 4.05 2.39
C ALA A 247 5.05 3.56 1.50
N LEU A 248 5.10 3.83 0.20
CA LEU A 248 4.09 3.41 -0.77
C LEU A 248 4.22 1.93 -1.14
N ASP A 249 5.45 1.46 -1.28
CA ASP A 249 5.80 0.07 -1.59
C ASP A 249 6.99 -0.38 -0.72
N PRO A 250 6.69 -1.00 0.45
CA PRO A 250 7.73 -1.46 1.38
C PRO A 250 8.65 -2.55 0.81
N ASP A 251 8.27 -3.20 -0.30
CA ASP A 251 9.07 -4.22 -0.95
C ASP A 251 9.90 -3.65 -2.12
N ASN A 252 9.91 -2.31 -2.31
CA ASN A 252 10.69 -1.66 -3.35
C ASN A 252 12.19 -1.72 -3.04
N ALA A 253 12.79 -2.86 -3.39
CA ALA A 253 14.20 -3.18 -3.15
C ALA A 253 15.17 -2.19 -3.80
N ASN A 254 14.77 -1.54 -4.89
CA ASN A 254 15.59 -0.53 -5.56
C ASN A 254 15.61 0.79 -4.77
N ALA A 255 14.48 1.21 -4.20
CA ALA A 255 14.41 2.36 -3.32
C ALA A 255 15.23 2.12 -2.04
N HIS A 256 15.13 0.93 -1.44
CA HIS A 256 15.99 0.52 -0.32
C HIS A 256 17.48 0.59 -0.68
N TYR A 257 17.88 0.03 -1.84
CA TYR A 257 19.27 0.11 -2.30
C TYR A 257 19.76 1.56 -2.43
N LYS A 258 18.97 2.44 -3.05
CA LYS A 258 19.37 3.83 -3.25
C LYS A 258 19.35 4.65 -1.96
N LEU A 259 18.42 4.39 -1.04
CA LEU A 259 18.42 4.99 0.28
C LEU A 259 19.66 4.56 1.08
N ALA A 260 20.07 3.29 0.96
CA ALA A 260 21.29 2.79 1.57
C ALA A 260 22.54 3.52 1.06
N VAL A 261 22.58 3.83 -0.25
CA VAL A 261 23.66 4.63 -0.86
C VAL A 261 23.68 6.05 -0.28
N VAL A 262 22.54 6.73 -0.19
CA VAL A 262 22.43 8.07 0.44
C VAL A 262 22.95 8.03 1.89
N TYR A 263 22.59 7.00 2.66
CA TYR A 263 23.11 6.84 4.02
C TYR A 263 24.61 6.55 4.08
N GLU A 264 25.16 5.84 3.10
CA GLU A 264 26.61 5.64 2.99
C GLU A 264 27.34 6.95 2.72
N ASP A 265 26.81 7.80 1.85
CA ASP A 265 27.39 9.11 1.51
C ASP A 265 27.42 10.05 2.72
N TRP A 266 26.40 9.97 3.58
CA TRP A 266 26.34 10.66 4.87
C TRP A 266 27.07 9.96 6.03
N LEU A 267 27.84 8.89 5.77
CA LEU A 267 28.53 8.11 6.80
C LEU A 267 27.61 7.46 7.85
N GLN A 268 26.31 7.36 7.59
CA GLN A 268 25.33 6.68 8.45
C GLN A 268 25.34 5.17 8.19
N LEU A 269 26.49 4.53 8.38
CA LEU A 269 26.76 3.14 7.99
C LEU A 269 25.77 2.12 8.61
N LYS A 270 25.29 2.37 9.83
CA LYS A 270 24.30 1.50 10.48
C LYS A 270 22.96 1.49 9.73
N LYS A 271 22.45 2.67 9.35
CA LYS A 271 21.20 2.78 8.56
C LYS A 271 21.41 2.21 7.16
N SER A 272 22.52 2.56 6.51
CA SER A 272 22.88 2.02 5.20
C SER A 272 22.89 0.48 5.18
N LYS A 273 23.48 -0.15 6.21
CA LYS A 273 23.49 -1.61 6.34
C LYS A 273 22.08 -2.22 6.43
N GLN A 274 21.18 -1.61 7.19
CA GLN A 274 19.79 -2.06 7.31
C GLN A 274 19.07 -2.01 5.96
N GLU A 275 19.19 -0.88 5.26
CA GLU A 275 18.58 -0.68 3.95
C GLU A 275 19.17 -1.63 2.89
N TYR A 276 20.48 -1.88 2.91
CA TYR A 276 21.10 -2.89 2.03
C TYR A 276 20.61 -4.30 2.32
N GLN A 277 20.35 -4.67 3.57
CA GLN A 277 19.79 -5.98 3.91
C GLN A 277 18.39 -6.16 3.30
N LEU A 278 17.56 -5.12 3.33
CA LEU A 278 16.24 -5.14 2.68
C LEU A 278 16.38 -5.27 1.15
N ALA A 279 17.30 -4.52 0.54
CA ALA A 279 17.57 -4.63 -0.90
C ALA A 279 18.15 -6.00 -1.32
N VAL A 280 18.93 -6.66 -0.46
CA VAL A 280 19.44 -8.03 -0.66
C VAL A 280 18.30 -9.04 -0.69
N SER A 281 17.30 -8.90 0.18
CA SER A 281 16.08 -9.73 0.18
C SER A 281 15.31 -9.60 -1.13
N GLY A 282 15.26 -8.40 -1.71
CA GLY A 282 14.73 -8.14 -3.05
C GLY A 282 15.66 -8.51 -4.21
N LYS A 283 16.78 -9.19 -3.94
CA LYS A 283 17.72 -9.75 -4.92
C LYS A 283 18.40 -8.71 -5.83
N ILE A 284 18.69 -7.51 -5.32
CA ILE A 284 19.46 -6.49 -6.05
C ILE A 284 20.96 -6.82 -6.03
N PRO A 285 21.62 -7.19 -7.15
CA PRO A 285 23.03 -7.63 -7.13
C PRO A 285 24.00 -6.59 -6.56
N ARG A 286 23.74 -5.31 -6.81
CA ARG A 286 24.53 -4.18 -6.27
C ARG A 286 24.45 -4.07 -4.76
N ALA A 287 23.32 -4.44 -4.15
CA ALA A 287 23.16 -4.45 -2.71
C ALA A 287 24.04 -5.54 -2.06
N TYR A 288 24.16 -6.74 -2.67
CA TYR A 288 25.07 -7.79 -2.18
C TYR A 288 26.52 -7.29 -2.15
N ASN A 289 26.95 -6.61 -3.22
CA ASN A 289 28.29 -6.04 -3.31
C ASN A 289 28.55 -5.00 -2.21
N ASN A 290 27.63 -4.03 -2.04
CA ASN A 290 27.83 -2.93 -1.10
C ASN A 290 27.71 -3.40 0.36
N LEU A 291 26.76 -4.29 0.67
CA LEU A 291 26.66 -4.91 1.98
C LEU A 291 27.91 -5.73 2.32
N ALA A 292 28.45 -6.47 1.36
CA ALA A 292 29.70 -7.20 1.55
C ALA A 292 30.87 -6.26 1.83
N ARG A 293 30.95 -5.09 1.19
CA ARG A 293 31.96 -4.06 1.50
C ARG A 293 31.85 -3.59 2.94
N LEU A 294 30.65 -3.35 3.47
CA LEU A 294 30.46 -2.99 4.88
C LEU A 294 30.96 -4.11 5.82
N TYR A 295 30.68 -5.38 5.50
CA TYR A 295 31.22 -6.51 6.28
C TYR A 295 32.74 -6.65 6.16
N ILE A 296 33.36 -6.28 5.03
CA ILE A 296 34.82 -6.23 4.89
C ILE A 296 35.42 -5.19 5.84
N LEU A 297 34.79 -4.01 5.96
CA LEU A 297 35.22 -2.96 6.89
C LEU A 297 35.12 -3.43 8.35
N GLU A 298 34.06 -4.19 8.66
CA GLU A 298 33.88 -4.84 9.96
C GLU A 298 34.80 -6.06 10.17
N LYS A 299 35.57 -6.46 9.14
CA LYS A 299 36.44 -7.66 9.11
C LYS A 299 35.68 -8.99 9.23
N ASP A 300 34.36 -9.00 9.00
CA ASP A 300 33.54 -10.20 8.90
C ASP A 300 33.64 -10.79 7.47
N TYR A 301 34.84 -11.30 7.16
CA TYR A 301 35.13 -11.84 5.84
C TYR A 301 34.26 -13.06 5.45
N PRO A 302 33.88 -13.98 6.36
CA PRO A 302 32.97 -15.07 6.01
C PRO A 302 31.61 -14.58 5.49
N LYS A 303 30.95 -13.63 6.17
CA LYS A 303 29.67 -13.07 5.69
C LYS A 303 29.84 -12.34 4.37
N ALA A 304 30.87 -11.51 4.24
CA ALA A 304 31.17 -10.82 3.00
C ALA A 304 31.35 -11.79 1.82
N ALA A 305 32.12 -12.88 2.01
CA ALA A 305 32.33 -13.89 0.99
C ALA A 305 31.01 -14.54 0.52
N ASN A 306 30.15 -14.89 1.46
CA ASN A 306 28.87 -15.54 1.16
C ASN A 306 27.96 -14.61 0.34
N LEU A 307 27.82 -13.35 0.76
CA LEU A 307 27.04 -12.34 0.02
C LEU A 307 27.56 -12.16 -1.41
N LEU A 308 28.87 -12.09 -1.60
CA LEU A 308 29.46 -11.91 -2.94
C LEU A 308 29.20 -13.13 -3.84
N VAL A 309 29.29 -14.35 -3.29
CA VAL A 309 28.97 -15.58 -4.03
C VAL A 309 27.48 -15.64 -4.38
N GLU A 310 26.59 -15.25 -3.49
CA GLU A 310 25.15 -15.18 -3.75
C GLU A 310 24.81 -14.14 -4.82
N GLY A 311 25.38 -12.93 -4.70
CA GLY A 311 25.23 -11.88 -5.71
C GLY A 311 25.69 -12.35 -7.10
N LEU A 312 26.81 -13.07 -7.18
CA LEU A 312 27.29 -13.63 -8.46
C LEU A 312 26.31 -14.64 -9.08
N LYS A 313 25.63 -15.47 -8.27
CA LYS A 313 24.59 -16.40 -8.76
C LYS A 313 23.39 -15.68 -9.37
N LEU A 314 23.10 -14.44 -8.94
CA LEU A 314 22.04 -13.63 -9.53
C LEU A 314 22.48 -13.08 -10.89
N THR A 315 23.75 -12.70 -11.04
CA THR A 315 24.30 -12.18 -12.30
C THR A 315 24.35 -13.20 -13.45
N THR A 316 24.29 -14.50 -13.15
CA THR A 316 24.24 -15.55 -14.18
C THR A 316 22.81 -15.87 -14.63
N LYS A 317 21.80 -15.52 -13.82
CA LYS A 317 20.38 -15.80 -14.11
C LYS A 317 19.66 -14.62 -14.74
N GLN A 318 20.13 -13.41 -14.47
CA GLN A 318 19.52 -12.16 -14.93
C GLN A 318 20.46 -11.45 -15.90
N SER A 319 19.91 -10.70 -16.86
CA SER A 319 20.70 -9.74 -17.65
C SER A 319 21.18 -8.63 -16.72
N VAL A 320 22.37 -8.77 -16.16
CA VAL A 320 22.97 -7.83 -15.22
C VAL A 320 24.06 -7.03 -15.91
N TYR A 321 24.20 -5.77 -15.52
CA TYR A 321 25.24 -4.92 -16.05
C TYR A 321 26.65 -5.49 -15.75
N PRO A 322 27.58 -5.47 -16.72
CA PRO A 322 28.94 -5.99 -16.54
C PRO A 322 29.68 -5.41 -15.32
N GLN A 323 29.39 -4.17 -14.92
CA GLN A 323 29.99 -3.57 -13.72
C GLN A 323 29.63 -4.27 -12.42
N ASP A 324 28.43 -4.82 -12.29
CA ASP A 324 28.02 -5.49 -11.05
C ASP A 324 28.84 -6.78 -10.89
N LYS A 325 29.00 -7.52 -11.98
CA LYS A 325 29.82 -8.74 -12.02
C LYS A 325 31.30 -8.45 -11.77
N TYR A 326 31.83 -7.36 -12.33
CA TYR A 326 33.19 -6.89 -12.04
C TYR A 326 33.38 -6.63 -10.54
N ASN A 327 32.51 -5.81 -9.95
CA ASN A 327 32.62 -5.41 -8.55
C ASN A 327 32.50 -6.59 -7.59
N LEU A 328 31.56 -7.50 -7.85
CA LEU A 328 31.39 -8.72 -7.07
C LEU A 328 32.65 -9.60 -7.12
N TYR A 329 33.24 -9.82 -8.30
CA TYR A 329 34.48 -10.59 -8.41
C TYR A 329 35.68 -9.87 -7.77
N LYS A 330 35.80 -8.55 -7.96
CA LYS A 330 36.86 -7.73 -7.34
C LYS A 330 36.83 -7.89 -5.82
N ASN A 331 35.66 -7.67 -5.20
CA ASN A 331 35.50 -7.74 -3.76
C ASN A 331 35.59 -9.17 -3.23
N LEU A 332 35.21 -10.18 -4.02
CA LEU A 332 35.42 -11.58 -3.66
C LEU A 332 36.92 -11.90 -3.64
N GLY A 333 37.65 -11.41 -4.63
CA GLY A 333 39.11 -11.46 -4.68
C GLY A 333 39.75 -10.85 -3.43
N TRP A 334 39.32 -9.64 -3.07
CA TRP A 334 39.78 -8.96 -1.86
C TRP A 334 39.52 -9.77 -0.59
N VAL A 335 38.29 -10.24 -0.40
CA VAL A 335 37.90 -11.02 0.78
C VAL A 335 38.71 -12.30 0.88
N ARG A 336 38.88 -13.03 -0.23
CA ARG A 336 39.69 -14.25 -0.25
C ARG A 336 41.15 -13.97 0.09
N PHE A 337 41.70 -12.86 -0.39
CA PHE A 337 43.05 -12.42 0.00
C PHE A 337 43.14 -12.11 1.50
N LYS A 338 42.15 -11.43 2.08
CA LYS A 338 42.08 -11.18 3.53
C LYS A 338 41.91 -12.45 4.38
N GLN A 339 41.34 -13.51 3.80
CA GLN A 339 41.23 -14.84 4.40
C GLN A 339 42.47 -15.72 4.19
N ASN A 340 43.57 -15.19 3.62
CA ASN A 340 44.76 -15.96 3.21
C ASN A 340 44.47 -17.08 2.19
N ARG A 341 43.37 -16.96 1.43
CA ARG A 341 42.98 -17.89 0.35
C ARG A 341 43.44 -17.35 -0.99
N ASP A 342 44.76 -17.21 -1.15
CA ASP A 342 45.38 -16.48 -2.26
C ASP A 342 45.08 -17.10 -3.64
N TYR A 343 44.95 -18.43 -3.72
CA TYR A 343 44.60 -19.12 -4.97
C TYR A 343 43.20 -18.71 -5.47
N GLU A 344 42.22 -18.70 -4.57
CA GLU A 344 40.84 -18.25 -4.91
C GLU A 344 40.77 -16.75 -5.15
N ALA A 345 41.54 -15.97 -4.39
CA ALA A 345 41.66 -14.53 -4.59
C ALA A 345 42.09 -14.23 -6.03
N LYS A 346 43.18 -14.88 -6.48
CA LYS A 346 43.67 -14.75 -7.84
C LYS A 346 42.61 -15.10 -8.88
N ILE A 347 41.92 -16.23 -8.74
CA ILE A 347 40.87 -16.65 -9.69
C ILE A 347 39.77 -15.59 -9.82
N ALA A 348 39.29 -15.05 -8.70
CA ALA A 348 38.25 -14.03 -8.71
C ALA A 348 38.75 -12.72 -9.36
N LEU A 349 39.98 -12.30 -9.04
CA LEU A 349 40.58 -11.09 -9.60
C LEU A 349 40.87 -11.22 -11.09
N ASP A 350 41.35 -12.37 -11.55
CA ASP A 350 41.56 -12.65 -12.97
C ASP A 350 40.24 -12.55 -13.76
N LYS A 351 39.11 -13.03 -13.17
CA LYS A 351 37.78 -12.85 -13.76
C LYS A 351 37.37 -11.38 -13.82
N ALA A 352 37.60 -10.60 -12.76
CA ALA A 352 37.32 -9.16 -12.77
C ALA A 352 38.15 -8.42 -13.83
N ILE A 353 39.47 -8.68 -13.89
CA ILE A 353 40.36 -8.08 -14.89
C ILE A 353 39.94 -8.45 -16.31
N ASN A 354 39.52 -9.70 -16.55
CA ASN A 354 39.03 -10.10 -17.87
C ASN A 354 37.75 -9.37 -18.29
N ILE A 355 36.84 -9.07 -17.37
CA ILE A 355 35.66 -8.23 -17.65
C ILE A 355 36.10 -6.80 -18.01
N ALA A 356 37.09 -6.27 -17.29
CA ALA A 356 37.58 -4.90 -17.50
C ALA A 356 38.40 -4.72 -18.80
N LYS A 357 38.81 -5.81 -19.46
CA LYS A 357 39.52 -5.75 -20.77
C LYS A 357 38.62 -5.37 -21.93
N ASP A 358 37.32 -5.64 -21.81
CA ASP A 358 36.34 -5.28 -22.84
C ASP A 358 36.19 -3.75 -22.90
N PRO A 359 36.53 -3.08 -24.01
CA PRO A 359 36.44 -1.63 -24.14
C PRO A 359 35.03 -1.09 -23.91
N ASP A 360 34.00 -1.84 -24.29
CA ASP A 360 32.61 -1.43 -24.13
C ASP A 360 32.13 -1.49 -22.69
N VAL A 361 32.75 -2.36 -21.88
CA VAL A 361 32.52 -2.40 -20.44
C VAL A 361 33.39 -1.38 -19.71
N ALA A 362 34.66 -1.27 -20.10
CA ALA A 362 35.67 -0.49 -19.41
C ALA A 362 35.30 1.00 -19.29
N LYS A 363 34.51 1.55 -20.22
CA LYS A 363 34.01 2.94 -20.18
C LYS A 363 33.05 3.22 -19.01
N TYR A 364 32.44 2.18 -18.45
CA TYR A 364 31.51 2.25 -17.31
C TYR A 364 32.12 1.70 -16.01
N LEU A 365 33.45 1.44 -15.98
CA LEU A 365 34.17 0.95 -14.81
C LEU A 365 35.17 1.98 -14.26
N PRO A 366 34.75 3.04 -13.53
CA PRO A 366 35.66 3.94 -12.84
C PRO A 366 36.73 3.27 -11.97
N ASN A 367 36.50 2.12 -11.33
CA ASN A 367 37.47 1.42 -10.45
C ASN A 367 38.10 0.18 -11.10
N ARG A 368 38.25 0.19 -12.43
CA ARG A 368 38.81 -0.94 -13.19
C ARG A 368 40.26 -1.30 -12.81
N ALA A 369 40.98 -0.37 -12.17
CA ALA A 369 42.35 -0.60 -11.71
C ALA A 369 42.43 -1.50 -10.48
N SER A 370 41.46 -1.39 -9.56
CA SER A 370 41.51 -1.99 -8.22
C SER A 370 41.75 -3.52 -8.26
N ALA A 371 41.17 -4.24 -9.22
CA ALA A 371 41.39 -5.69 -9.34
C ALA A 371 42.87 -6.04 -9.59
N SER A 372 43.56 -5.28 -10.45
CA SER A 372 44.99 -5.44 -10.74
C SER A 372 45.84 -5.07 -9.52
N CYS A 373 45.48 -4.03 -8.78
CA CYS A 373 46.19 -3.61 -7.57
C CYS A 373 46.09 -4.65 -6.45
N ILE A 374 44.92 -5.30 -6.29
CA ILE A 374 44.75 -6.39 -5.32
C ILE A 374 45.51 -7.63 -5.79
N LEU A 375 45.47 -7.95 -7.09
CA LEU A 375 46.20 -9.09 -7.64
C LEU A 375 47.72 -8.94 -7.45
N ALA A 376 48.24 -7.73 -7.60
CA ALA A 376 49.64 -7.45 -7.30
C ALA A 376 50.01 -7.82 -5.86
N GLN A 377 49.19 -7.43 -4.87
CA GLN A 377 49.39 -7.80 -3.46
C GLN A 377 49.28 -9.31 -3.22
N VAL A 378 48.31 -9.98 -3.86
CA VAL A 378 48.18 -11.44 -3.81
C VAL A 378 49.46 -12.11 -4.31
N LEU A 379 50.05 -11.59 -5.40
CA LEU A 379 51.30 -12.11 -5.95
C LEU A 379 52.50 -11.80 -5.06
N GLU A 380 52.59 -10.61 -4.43
CA GLU A 380 53.68 -10.29 -3.49
C GLU A 380 53.75 -11.24 -2.30
N ARG A 381 52.60 -11.73 -1.83
CA ARG A 381 52.54 -12.71 -0.74
C ARG A 381 53.01 -14.10 -1.16
N GLN A 382 53.00 -14.41 -2.45
CA GLN A 382 53.44 -15.72 -2.94
C GLN A 382 54.96 -15.80 -2.93
N GLU A 383 55.50 -16.78 -2.20
CA GLU A 383 56.94 -17.07 -2.12
C GLU A 383 57.48 -17.81 -3.36
N LYS A 384 56.94 -17.51 -4.55
CA LYS A 384 57.37 -18.14 -5.81
C LYS A 384 58.45 -17.29 -6.49
N PRO A 385 59.46 -17.90 -7.15
CA PRO A 385 60.54 -17.16 -7.82
C PRO A 385 60.05 -16.15 -8.87
N GLU A 386 58.96 -16.46 -9.56
CA GLU A 386 58.38 -15.61 -10.61
C GLU A 386 57.45 -14.50 -10.06
N ALA A 387 57.07 -14.59 -8.79
CA ALA A 387 56.07 -13.72 -8.18
C ALA A 387 56.47 -12.23 -8.19
N PRO A 388 57.74 -11.83 -7.94
CA PRO A 388 58.14 -10.43 -8.00
C PRO A 388 57.92 -9.79 -9.37
N ASN A 389 58.31 -10.48 -10.45
CA ASN A 389 58.12 -9.99 -11.81
C ASN A 389 56.63 -9.92 -12.20
N LYS A 390 55.84 -10.93 -11.81
CA LYS A 390 54.39 -10.94 -12.07
C LYS A 390 53.67 -9.85 -11.28
N SER A 391 54.04 -9.64 -10.03
CA SER A 391 53.50 -8.58 -9.17
C SER A 391 53.82 -7.19 -9.74
N LEU A 392 55.07 -6.94 -10.13
CA LEU A 392 55.48 -5.68 -10.73
C LEU A 392 54.65 -5.32 -11.97
N LYS A 393 54.42 -6.29 -12.87
CA LYS A 393 53.54 -6.09 -14.04
C LYS A 393 52.12 -5.70 -13.65
N GLN A 394 51.58 -6.27 -12.57
CA GLN A 394 50.24 -5.92 -12.09
C GLN A 394 50.20 -4.55 -11.43
N TRP A 395 51.25 -4.14 -10.71
CA TRP A 395 51.38 -2.77 -10.19
C TRP A 395 51.47 -1.74 -11.32
N GLU A 396 52.24 -2.00 -12.36
CA GLU A 396 52.31 -1.15 -13.56
C GLU A 396 50.95 -1.07 -14.26
N HIS A 397 50.26 -2.20 -14.40
CA HIS A 397 48.93 -2.24 -15.00
C HIS A 397 47.89 -1.45 -14.17
N CYS A 398 47.88 -1.65 -12.85
CA CYS A 398 47.11 -0.89 -11.87
C CYS A 398 47.35 0.63 -12.06
N ARG A 399 48.61 1.08 -11.99
CA ARG A 399 48.99 2.49 -12.17
C ARG A 399 48.52 3.05 -13.51
N ASN A 400 48.79 2.35 -14.60
CA ASN A 400 48.47 2.83 -15.95
C ASN A 400 46.96 2.95 -16.17
N LEU A 401 46.15 2.06 -15.57
CA LEU A 401 44.69 2.16 -15.61
C LEU A 401 44.17 3.37 -14.84
N ILE A 402 44.79 3.72 -13.71
CA ILE A 402 44.45 4.91 -12.90
C ILE A 402 44.81 6.18 -13.67
N ILE A 403 46.06 6.31 -14.14
CA ILE A 403 46.53 7.49 -14.87
C ILE A 403 45.75 7.68 -16.19
N GLY A 404 45.45 6.58 -16.88
CA GLY A 404 44.66 6.59 -18.11
C GLY A 404 43.16 6.72 -17.90
N ASN A 405 42.66 6.94 -16.67
CA ASN A 405 41.25 7.17 -16.40
C ASN A 405 40.94 8.68 -16.52
N PRO A 406 40.25 9.12 -17.60
CA PRO A 406 39.97 10.53 -17.81
C PRO A 406 39.13 11.16 -16.68
N ARG A 407 38.35 10.35 -15.94
CA ARG A 407 37.52 10.82 -14.81
C ARG A 407 38.35 11.28 -13.61
N ILE A 408 39.51 10.67 -13.37
CA ILE A 408 40.42 11.05 -12.28
C ILE A 408 41.28 12.26 -12.70
N SER A 409 41.65 12.34 -13.98
CA SER A 409 42.54 13.38 -14.51
C SER A 409 41.93 14.79 -14.60
N LYS A 410 40.60 14.92 -14.51
CA LYS A 410 39.87 16.19 -14.50
C LYS A 410 38.85 16.17 -13.37
N PRO A 411 39.17 16.69 -12.17
CA PRO A 411 38.22 16.79 -11.06
C PRO A 411 37.17 17.83 -11.41
N ASN A 412 36.15 17.43 -12.18
CA ASN A 412 34.99 18.26 -12.44
C ASN A 412 33.94 17.93 -11.38
N LYS A 413 33.82 18.80 -10.37
CA LYS A 413 32.86 18.71 -9.23
C LYS A 413 31.42 18.36 -9.62
N LEU A 414 31.02 18.64 -10.86
CA LEU A 414 29.66 18.42 -11.37
C LEU A 414 29.48 17.06 -12.06
N LEU A 415 30.56 16.40 -12.49
CA LEU A 415 30.50 15.13 -13.21
C LEU A 415 30.57 13.91 -12.26
N ASP A 416 31.05 14.10 -11.02
CA ASP A 416 31.08 13.09 -9.96
C ASP A 416 29.68 12.60 -9.57
N LEU A 417 28.65 13.43 -9.74
CA LEU A 417 27.26 13.10 -9.40
C LEU A 417 26.53 12.21 -10.44
N THR A 418 27.14 11.95 -11.61
CA THR A 418 26.39 11.43 -12.78
C THR A 418 26.66 9.97 -13.15
N ASN A 419 27.43 9.21 -12.36
CA ASN A 419 27.68 7.79 -12.62
C ASN A 419 27.69 6.86 -11.39
N ASP A 420 26.87 7.18 -10.39
CA ASP A 420 26.70 6.42 -9.14
C ASP A 420 25.84 5.15 -9.29
N LEU A 421 26.34 4.17 -10.03
CA LEU A 421 25.76 2.82 -10.04
C LEU A 421 26.79 1.72 -9.74
N GLY A 422 27.73 1.99 -8.84
CA GLY A 422 28.41 0.90 -8.12
C GLY A 422 29.93 0.98 -8.06
N ILE A 423 30.53 2.16 -8.00
CA ILE A 423 31.99 2.25 -8.01
C ILE A 423 32.49 3.27 -7.00
N GLY A 424 33.22 2.77 -6.01
CA GLY A 424 34.11 3.56 -5.16
C GLY A 424 33.38 4.57 -4.30
N ASN A 425 32.89 4.13 -3.14
CA ASN A 425 32.47 5.01 -2.05
C ASN A 425 33.53 6.14 -1.85
N PRO A 426 33.12 7.43 -1.75
CA PRO A 426 34.01 8.56 -1.48
C PRO A 426 34.92 8.38 -0.27
N TRP A 427 34.53 7.52 0.68
CA TRP A 427 35.24 7.22 1.92
C TRP A 427 36.30 6.11 1.79
N ILE A 428 36.52 5.59 0.58
CA ILE A 428 37.76 4.90 0.23
C ILE A 428 38.25 5.55 -1.06
N PRO A 429 39.23 6.49 -1.01
CA PRO A 429 39.96 6.87 -2.20
C PRO A 429 40.82 5.67 -2.59
N GLU A 430 40.18 4.63 -3.14
CA GLU A 430 40.81 3.40 -3.59
C GLU A 430 41.91 3.83 -4.56
N GLU A 431 41.61 4.68 -5.54
CA GLU A 431 42.54 4.95 -6.64
C GLU A 431 43.73 5.84 -6.25
N ASP A 432 43.59 6.86 -5.41
CA ASP A 432 44.74 7.65 -4.95
C ASP A 432 45.65 6.81 -4.03
N THR A 433 45.04 6.01 -3.15
CA THR A 433 45.78 5.08 -2.28
C THR A 433 46.48 4.01 -3.12
N TRP A 434 45.79 3.45 -4.13
CA TRP A 434 46.35 2.47 -5.06
C TRP A 434 47.44 3.06 -5.92
N LEU A 435 47.30 4.30 -6.38
CA LEU A 435 48.29 4.99 -7.19
C LEU A 435 49.56 5.24 -6.38
N HIS A 436 49.41 5.76 -5.15
CA HIS A 436 50.53 5.96 -4.24
C HIS A 436 51.25 4.64 -3.95
N LEU A 437 50.49 3.60 -3.59
CA LEU A 437 51.04 2.28 -3.30
C LEU A 437 51.71 1.67 -4.54
N ALA A 438 51.08 1.75 -5.72
CA ALA A 438 51.65 1.26 -6.97
C ALA A 438 52.99 1.95 -7.29
N ASN A 439 53.04 3.28 -7.18
CA ASN A 439 54.27 4.04 -7.39
C ASN A 439 55.37 3.63 -6.41
N GLN A 440 55.04 3.49 -5.12
CA GLN A 440 55.97 3.05 -4.09
C GLN A 440 56.53 1.65 -4.40
N ARG A 441 55.67 0.70 -4.81
CA ARG A 441 56.07 -0.68 -5.11
C ARG A 441 56.91 -0.78 -6.38
N ILE A 442 56.56 -0.03 -7.43
CA ILE A 442 57.33 0.05 -8.67
C ILE A 442 58.72 0.63 -8.40
N GLN A 443 58.82 1.73 -7.64
CA GLN A 443 60.09 2.35 -7.30
C GLN A 443 60.99 1.41 -6.49
N LYS A 444 60.43 0.72 -5.49
CA LYS A 444 61.17 -0.27 -4.69
C LYS A 444 61.73 -1.41 -5.56
N ALA A 445 60.93 -1.92 -6.50
CA ALA A 445 61.39 -2.97 -7.41
C ALA A 445 62.49 -2.49 -8.36
N GLN A 446 62.42 -1.23 -8.82
CA GLN A 446 63.48 -0.62 -9.64
C GLN A 446 64.78 -0.46 -8.86
N GLN A 447 64.72 0.01 -7.60
CA GLN A 447 65.89 0.11 -6.73
C GLN A 447 66.53 -1.25 -6.44
N GLN A 448 65.73 -2.30 -6.27
CA GLN A 448 66.23 -3.67 -6.07
C GLN A 448 66.96 -4.23 -7.31
N LYS A 449 66.53 -3.86 -8.52
CA LYS A 449 67.23 -4.22 -9.78
C LYS A 449 68.52 -3.44 -9.99
N GLN A 450 68.68 -2.28 -9.35
CA GLN A 450 69.87 -1.42 -9.45
C GLN A 450 70.91 -1.70 -8.35
N ARG A 451 70.61 -2.58 -7.40
CA ARG A 451 71.61 -3.04 -6.42
C ARG A 451 72.55 -4.04 -7.11
N PRO A 452 73.87 -3.78 -7.09
CA PRO A 452 74.87 -4.62 -7.76
C PRO A 452 74.95 -6.04 -7.19
#